data_AF-G9ZJV3-F1
#
_entry.id   AF-G9ZJV3-F1
#
_cell.length_a   1.000
_cell.length_b   1.000
_cell.length_c   1.000
_cell.angle_alpha   90.00
_cell.angle_beta   90.00
_cell.angle_gamma   90.00
#
_symmetry.space_group_name_H-M   'P 1'
#
loop_
_entity.id
_entity.type
_entity.pdbx_description
1 polymer ?
#
loop_
_entity_poly.entity_id
_entity_poly.type
_entity_poly.pdbx_seq_one_letter_code
_entity_poly.pdbx_strand_id
1 'polypeptide(L)'
;MPHNRLIGVALFIIAALLILGIIRLRRRQRQKSDKSNPILQRAREHLQAVRGAPFQAKPLANRLEKAAYQTAVDIVQKRHRNEQVLLQVSLGEILQSKDRRAYWAVNSKRVDLLVIDHELRPLVVIEIDGSGHGLSRDIARINDKIKDIVLAAAGIPLIRIPAPDDNLGAIRALVQQQLTACLKRLA
;
A
#
# COMPACT_ATOMS: atom_id res chain seq x y z
N MET A 1 61.03 -44.36 8.80
CA MET A 1 60.16 -43.18 9.01
C MET A 1 58.99 -43.06 7.98
N PRO A 2 58.15 -44.08 7.73
CA PRO A 2 56.95 -43.94 6.86
C PRO A 2 55.64 -43.67 7.63
N HIS A 3 55.56 -44.00 8.93
CA HIS A 3 54.31 -43.96 9.69
C HIS A 3 53.74 -42.55 9.91
N ASN A 4 54.58 -41.53 10.09
CA ASN A 4 54.10 -40.15 10.31
C ASN A 4 53.44 -39.53 9.07
N ARG A 5 53.84 -39.97 7.86
CA ARG A 5 53.23 -39.51 6.60
C ARG A 5 51.81 -40.07 6.42
N LEU A 6 51.61 -41.33 6.76
CA LEU A 6 50.30 -41.99 6.71
C LEU A 6 49.31 -41.36 7.71
N ILE A 7 49.78 -41.05 8.93
CA ILE A 7 48.97 -40.38 9.96
C ILE A 7 48.57 -38.96 9.51
N GLY A 8 49.51 -38.19 8.93
CA GLY A 8 49.22 -36.85 8.42
C GLY A 8 48.18 -36.84 7.29
N VAL A 9 48.26 -37.80 6.36
CA VAL A 9 47.27 -37.94 5.28
C VAL A 9 45.89 -38.33 5.83
N ALA A 10 45.83 -39.25 6.80
CA ALA A 10 44.57 -39.64 7.42
C ALA A 10 43.88 -38.47 8.15
N LEU A 11 44.64 -37.67 8.91
CA LEU A 11 44.12 -36.48 9.60
C LEU A 11 43.62 -35.42 8.63
N PHE A 12 44.31 -35.21 7.51
CA PHE A 12 43.88 -34.27 6.47
C PHE A 12 42.55 -34.70 5.83
N ILE A 13 42.39 -35.99 5.52
CA ILE A 13 41.14 -36.53 4.96
C ILE A 13 39.98 -36.36 5.95
N ILE A 14 40.20 -36.64 7.24
CA ILE A 14 39.18 -36.46 8.28
C ILE A 14 38.77 -34.99 8.40
N ALA A 15 39.73 -34.06 8.44
CA ALA A 15 39.46 -32.64 8.48
C ALA A 15 38.69 -32.15 7.24
N ALA A 16 39.08 -32.60 6.04
CA ALA A 16 38.38 -32.28 4.80
C ALA A 16 36.93 -32.78 4.80
N LEU A 17 36.68 -34.01 5.29
CA LEU A 17 35.33 -34.57 5.42
C LEU A 17 34.48 -33.80 6.45
N LEU A 18 35.05 -33.38 7.58
CA LEU A 18 34.37 -32.56 8.58
C LEU A 18 34.00 -31.19 8.01
N ILE A 19 34.92 -30.53 7.30
CA ILE A 19 34.67 -29.25 6.63
C ILE A 19 33.56 -29.42 5.57
N LEU A 20 33.62 -30.47 4.74
CA LEU A 20 32.58 -30.76 3.75
C LEU A 20 31.21 -31.01 4.40
N GLY A 21 31.19 -31.70 5.55
CA GLY A 21 30.02 -31.94 6.37
C GLY A 21 29.41 -30.65 6.91
N ILE A 22 30.22 -29.75 7.47
CA ILE A 22 29.80 -28.42 7.95
C ILE A 22 29.27 -27.57 6.79
N ILE A 23 29.95 -27.56 5.64
CA ILE A 23 29.48 -26.86 4.44
C ILE A 23 28.13 -27.40 3.98
N ARG A 24 27.94 -28.73 3.96
CA ARG A 24 26.64 -29.35 3.62
C ARG A 24 25.55 -29.01 4.63
N LEU A 25 25.84 -29.03 5.92
CA LEU A 25 24.90 -28.67 6.99
C LEU A 25 24.46 -27.21 6.87
N ARG A 26 25.42 -26.28 6.70
CA ARG A 26 25.13 -24.87 6.49
C ARG A 26 24.33 -24.61 5.21
N ARG A 27 24.67 -25.29 4.10
CA ARG A 27 23.89 -25.22 2.84
C ARG A 27 22.46 -25.72 3.02
N ARG A 28 22.26 -26.86 3.71
CA ARG A 28 20.92 -27.40 4.01
C ARG A 28 20.11 -26.45 4.90
N GLN A 29 20.71 -25.86 5.93
CA GLN A 29 20.05 -24.88 6.79
C GLN A 29 19.63 -23.62 6.02
N ARG A 30 20.52 -23.07 5.19
CA ARG A 30 20.24 -21.90 4.35
C ARG A 30 19.16 -22.17 3.31
N GLN A 31 19.16 -23.36 2.71
CA GLN A 31 18.09 -23.77 1.78
C GLN A 31 16.75 -23.98 2.49
N LYS A 32 16.75 -24.44 3.74
CA LYS A 32 15.55 -24.57 4.57
C LYS A 32 15.00 -23.21 5.00
N SER A 33 15.86 -22.23 5.32
CA SER A 33 15.43 -20.86 5.65
C SER A 33 14.87 -20.11 4.43
N ASP A 34 15.47 -20.29 3.24
CA ASP A 34 14.96 -19.70 1.99
C ASP A 34 13.63 -20.31 1.55
N LYS A 35 13.39 -21.59 1.86
CA LYS A 35 12.08 -22.23 1.68
C LYS A 35 11.08 -21.83 2.77
N SER A 36 11.53 -21.45 3.96
CA SER A 36 10.65 -21.06 5.06
C SER A 36 10.35 -19.56 5.12
N ASN A 37 10.81 -18.74 4.16
CA ASN A 37 10.50 -17.32 4.13
C ASN A 37 9.14 -17.10 3.44
N PRO A 38 8.05 -16.85 4.21
CA PRO A 38 6.70 -16.75 3.62
C PRO A 38 6.55 -15.54 2.69
N ILE A 39 7.34 -14.47 2.89
CA ILE A 39 7.33 -13.28 2.03
C ILE A 39 7.90 -13.63 0.65
N LEU A 40 9.04 -14.32 0.63
CA LEU A 40 9.68 -14.76 -0.61
C LEU A 40 8.80 -15.76 -1.36
N GLN A 41 8.15 -16.67 -0.63
CA GLN A 41 7.19 -17.60 -1.24
C GLN A 41 6.02 -16.86 -1.88
N ARG A 42 5.37 -15.94 -1.16
CA ARG A 42 4.27 -15.13 -1.70
C ARG A 42 4.69 -14.29 -2.91
N ALA A 43 5.90 -13.73 -2.90
CA ALA A 43 6.44 -13.00 -4.04
C ALA A 43 6.62 -13.91 -5.28
N ARG A 44 7.08 -15.16 -5.10
CA ARG A 44 7.17 -16.15 -6.17
C ARG A 44 5.78 -16.53 -6.71
N GLU A 45 4.80 -16.73 -5.82
CA GLU A 45 3.42 -17.03 -6.19
C GLU A 45 2.81 -15.87 -7.01
N HIS A 46 3.02 -14.62 -6.58
CA HIS A 46 2.59 -13.45 -7.33
C HIS A 46 3.27 -13.38 -8.72
N LEU A 47 4.59 -13.62 -8.79
CA LEU A 47 5.32 -13.63 -10.07
C LEU A 47 4.78 -14.69 -11.03
N GLN A 48 4.42 -15.87 -10.50
CA GLN A 48 3.81 -16.93 -11.29
C GLN A 48 2.41 -16.53 -11.77
N ALA A 49 1.60 -15.90 -10.92
CA ALA A 49 0.24 -15.48 -11.27
C ALA A 49 0.21 -14.40 -12.36
N VAL A 50 1.19 -13.49 -12.39
CA VAL A 50 1.26 -12.43 -13.42
C VAL A 50 1.88 -12.91 -14.73
N ARG A 51 2.62 -14.03 -14.71
CA ARG A 51 3.30 -14.55 -15.91
C ARG A 51 2.26 -15.06 -16.91
N GLY A 52 2.17 -14.39 -18.06
CA GLY A 52 1.23 -14.75 -19.13
C GLY A 52 -0.20 -14.27 -18.89
N ALA A 53 -0.47 -13.54 -17.81
CA ALA A 53 -1.76 -12.91 -17.59
C ALA A 53 -1.92 -11.70 -18.54
N PRO A 54 -3.10 -11.51 -19.16
CA PRO A 54 -3.34 -10.32 -19.98
C PRO A 54 -3.52 -9.10 -19.08
N PHE A 55 -2.72 -8.07 -19.32
CA PHE A 55 -2.88 -6.76 -18.68
C PHE A 55 -3.27 -5.72 -19.71
N GLN A 56 -4.17 -4.83 -19.33
CA GLN A 56 -4.60 -3.71 -20.16
C GLN A 56 -4.61 -2.43 -19.32
N ALA A 57 -4.20 -1.33 -19.95
CA ALA A 57 -4.37 -0.02 -19.35
C ALA A 57 -5.87 0.29 -19.22
N LYS A 58 -6.24 0.97 -18.13
CA LYS A 58 -7.59 1.48 -17.90
C LYS A 58 -7.52 2.89 -17.33
N PRO A 59 -8.60 3.68 -17.44
CA PRO A 59 -8.68 4.96 -16.74
C PRO A 59 -8.40 4.81 -15.24
N LEU A 60 -7.63 5.75 -14.68
CA LEU A 60 -7.30 5.76 -13.25
C LEU A 60 -8.53 5.95 -12.37
N ALA A 61 -9.49 6.74 -12.87
CA ALA A 61 -10.66 7.18 -12.12
C ALA A 61 -11.96 6.94 -12.91
N ASN A 62 -13.03 6.63 -12.18
CA ASN A 62 -14.38 6.56 -12.72
C ASN A 62 -14.95 7.97 -13.00
N ARG A 63 -16.18 8.04 -13.53
CA ARG A 63 -16.82 9.31 -13.92
C ARG A 63 -17.06 10.25 -12.74
N LEU A 64 -17.42 9.72 -11.57
CA LEU A 64 -17.67 10.49 -10.35
C LEU A 64 -16.35 10.99 -9.75
N GLU A 65 -15.36 10.11 -9.63
CA GLU A 65 -13.99 10.43 -9.19
C GLU A 65 -13.36 11.51 -10.06
N LYS A 66 -13.55 11.44 -11.38
CA LYS A 66 -13.08 12.48 -12.30
C LYS A 66 -13.74 13.84 -12.02
N ALA A 67 -15.05 13.87 -11.77
CA ALA A 67 -15.77 15.12 -11.48
C ALA A 67 -15.34 15.74 -10.14
N ALA A 68 -15.17 14.90 -9.12
CA ALA A 68 -14.64 15.32 -7.82
C ALA A 68 -13.21 15.85 -7.95
N TYR A 69 -12.35 15.16 -8.69
CA TYR A 69 -10.95 15.53 -8.90
C TYR A 69 -10.83 16.91 -9.57
N GLN A 70 -11.57 17.12 -10.67
CA GLN A 70 -11.55 18.42 -11.36
C GLN A 70 -12.00 19.55 -10.43
N THR A 71 -13.05 19.33 -9.65
CA THR A 71 -13.55 20.31 -8.69
C THR A 71 -12.53 20.61 -7.59
N ALA A 72 -11.89 19.57 -7.04
CA ALA A 72 -10.86 19.73 -6.02
C ALA A 72 -9.64 20.49 -6.56
N VAL A 73 -9.19 20.17 -7.78
CA VAL A 73 -8.09 20.86 -8.46
C VAL A 73 -8.39 22.36 -8.62
N ASP A 74 -9.58 22.71 -9.11
CA ASP A 74 -9.98 24.10 -9.28
C ASP A 74 -9.95 24.89 -7.95
N ILE A 75 -10.35 24.23 -6.85
CA ILE A 75 -10.35 24.83 -5.50
C ILE A 75 -8.91 25.09 -5.02
N VAL A 76 -8.03 24.09 -5.11
CA VAL A 76 -6.65 24.23 -4.61
C VAL A 76 -5.85 25.23 -5.46
N GLN A 77 -6.09 25.28 -6.77
CA GLN A 77 -5.43 26.23 -7.66
C GLN A 77 -5.79 27.68 -7.32
N LYS A 78 -7.08 27.96 -7.07
CA LYS A 78 -7.57 29.30 -6.67
C LYS A 78 -7.02 29.79 -5.33
N ARG A 79 -6.51 28.89 -4.49
CA ARG A 79 -5.91 29.26 -3.20
C ARG A 79 -4.47 29.76 -3.33
N HIS A 80 -3.80 29.50 -4.46
CA HIS A 80 -2.41 29.93 -4.69
C HIS A 80 -1.41 29.50 -3.59
N ARG A 81 -1.61 28.30 -2.99
CA ARG A 81 -0.77 27.76 -1.89
C ARG A 81 0.16 26.61 -2.30
N ASN A 82 0.32 26.36 -3.60
CA ASN A 82 1.06 25.20 -4.14
C ASN A 82 0.58 23.84 -3.61
N GLU A 83 -0.70 23.75 -3.27
CA GLU A 83 -1.39 22.52 -2.91
C GLU A 83 -1.65 21.67 -4.17
N GLN A 84 -1.66 20.35 -4.03
CA GLN A 84 -1.91 19.41 -5.13
C GLN A 84 -3.01 18.40 -4.78
N VAL A 85 -3.69 17.88 -5.80
CA VAL A 85 -4.68 16.80 -5.65
C VAL A 85 -4.12 15.54 -6.32
N LEU A 86 -4.11 14.43 -5.61
CA LEU A 86 -3.69 13.12 -6.09
C LEU A 86 -4.88 12.14 -6.10
N LEU A 87 -4.86 11.18 -7.02
CA LEU A 87 -5.89 10.14 -7.18
C LEU A 87 -5.37 8.77 -6.73
N GLN A 88 -6.23 7.96 -6.13
CA GLN A 88 -5.99 6.53 -5.87
C GLN A 88 -4.71 6.27 -5.05
N VAL A 89 -4.43 7.13 -4.07
CA VAL A 89 -3.23 7.04 -3.22
C VAL A 89 -3.40 5.91 -2.21
N SER A 90 -2.41 5.03 -2.07
CA SER A 90 -2.44 4.02 -1.01
C SER A 90 -2.29 4.68 0.36
N LEU A 91 -3.06 4.20 1.34
CA LEU A 91 -2.92 4.62 2.73
C LEU A 91 -1.51 4.36 3.28
N GLY A 92 -0.80 3.36 2.76
CA GLY A 92 0.58 3.07 3.19
C GLY A 92 1.59 4.16 2.81
N GLU A 93 1.28 5.00 1.80
CA GLU A 93 2.15 6.10 1.38
C GLU A 93 2.00 7.34 2.27
N ILE A 94 0.87 7.46 2.99
CA ILE A 94 0.56 8.61 3.85
C ILE A 94 0.44 8.27 5.33
N LEU A 95 0.44 6.98 5.68
CA LEU A 95 0.35 6.50 7.06
C LEU A 95 1.53 5.59 7.39
N GLN A 96 2.12 5.81 8.55
CA GLN A 96 3.14 4.95 9.13
C GLN A 96 2.64 4.33 10.44
N SER A 97 3.08 3.12 10.74
CA SER A 97 2.84 2.50 12.04
C SER A 97 4.02 1.62 12.44
N LYS A 98 4.41 1.69 13.72
CA LYS A 98 5.37 0.75 14.32
C LYS A 98 4.75 -0.65 14.46
N ASP A 99 3.42 -0.73 14.54
CA ASP A 99 2.71 -2.01 14.45
C ASP A 99 2.65 -2.45 12.99
N ARG A 100 3.51 -3.41 12.67
CA ARG A 100 3.58 -4.02 11.35
C ARG A 100 2.21 -4.55 10.92
N ARG A 101 1.46 -5.26 11.78
CA ARG A 101 0.16 -5.83 11.40
C ARG A 101 -0.84 -4.74 11.01
N ALA A 102 -0.88 -3.63 11.76
CA ALA A 102 -1.71 -2.48 11.43
C ALA A 102 -1.30 -1.86 10.09
N TYR A 103 0.01 -1.66 9.85
CA TYR A 103 0.52 -1.13 8.59
C TYR A 103 0.12 -2.00 7.40
N TRP A 104 0.33 -3.33 7.47
CA TRP A 104 -0.06 -4.24 6.40
C TRP A 104 -1.58 -4.23 6.15
N ALA A 105 -2.40 -4.00 7.17
CA ALA A 105 -3.85 -3.92 7.02
C ALA A 105 -4.31 -2.68 6.25
N VAL A 106 -3.55 -1.58 6.26
CA VAL A 106 -3.88 -0.35 5.52
C VAL A 106 -3.14 -0.22 4.19
N ASN A 107 -1.94 -0.79 4.05
CA ASN A 107 -1.08 -0.59 2.88
C ASN A 107 -1.68 -1.04 1.54
N SER A 108 -2.68 -1.94 1.56
CA SER A 108 -3.38 -2.37 0.35
C SER A 108 -4.65 -1.56 0.05
N LYS A 109 -5.03 -0.63 0.93
CA LYS A 109 -6.21 0.22 0.80
C LYS A 109 -5.80 1.55 0.20
N ARG A 110 -6.68 2.10 -0.64
CA ARG A 110 -6.47 3.39 -1.30
C ARG A 110 -7.56 4.36 -0.91
N VAL A 111 -7.21 5.63 -0.93
CA VAL A 111 -8.15 6.74 -0.90
C VAL A 111 -8.45 7.20 -2.31
N ASP A 112 -9.66 7.66 -2.57
CA ASP A 112 -10.04 8.10 -3.92
C ASP A 112 -9.26 9.36 -4.31
N LEU A 113 -9.29 10.38 -3.45
CA LEU A 113 -8.56 11.63 -3.62
C LEU A 113 -7.82 12.02 -2.34
N LEU A 114 -6.65 12.64 -2.53
CA LEU A 114 -5.84 13.24 -1.47
C LEU A 114 -5.44 14.66 -1.87
N VAL A 115 -5.66 15.63 -0.98
CA VAL A 115 -5.05 16.95 -1.09
C VAL A 115 -3.78 16.98 -0.24
N ILE A 116 -2.69 17.49 -0.81
CA ILE A 116 -1.40 17.66 -0.13
C ILE A 116 -0.95 19.13 -0.19
N ASP A 117 -0.12 19.52 0.77
CA ASP A 117 0.55 20.82 0.76
C ASP A 117 1.84 20.81 -0.11
N HIS A 118 2.52 21.95 -0.15
CA HIS A 118 3.77 22.14 -0.88
C HIS A 118 4.96 21.30 -0.37
N GLU A 119 4.87 20.76 0.85
CA GLU A 119 5.85 19.84 1.45
C GLU A 119 5.44 18.37 1.24
N LEU A 120 4.41 18.11 0.43
CA LEU A 120 3.83 16.79 0.18
C LEU A 120 3.19 16.14 1.41
N ARG A 121 2.78 16.94 2.41
CA ARG A 121 2.07 16.43 3.60
C ARG A 121 0.58 16.33 3.32
N PRO A 122 -0.11 15.28 3.82
CA PRO A 122 -1.54 15.11 3.62
C PRO A 122 -2.34 16.20 4.36
N LEU A 123 -3.21 16.90 3.64
CA LEU A 123 -4.10 17.93 4.19
C LEU A 123 -5.52 17.38 4.43
N VAL A 124 -6.08 16.66 3.46
CA VAL A 124 -7.44 16.11 3.55
C VAL A 124 -7.63 15.00 2.54
N VAL A 125 -8.33 13.94 2.96
CA VAL A 125 -8.79 12.84 2.12
C VAL A 125 -10.24 13.07 1.71
N ILE A 126 -10.57 12.73 0.46
CA ILE A 126 -11.95 12.73 -0.04
C ILE A 126 -12.26 11.32 -0.58
N GLU A 127 -13.33 10.72 -0.08
CA GLU A 127 -13.88 9.44 -0.53
C GLU A 127 -15.23 9.67 -1.22
N ILE A 128 -15.50 8.91 -2.28
CA ILE A 128 -16.73 9.00 -3.05
C ILE A 128 -17.52 7.72 -2.83
N ASP A 129 -18.54 7.81 -1.99
CA ASP A 129 -19.36 6.67 -1.60
C ASP A 129 -20.39 6.38 -2.71
N GLY A 130 -19.96 5.62 -3.72
CA GLY A 130 -20.82 5.09 -4.79
C GLY A 130 -21.50 3.76 -4.42
N SER A 131 -22.33 3.24 -5.33
CA SER A 131 -23.10 1.98 -5.16
C SER A 131 -22.26 0.69 -5.12
N GLY A 132 -20.93 0.78 -5.24
CA GLY A 132 -19.98 -0.26 -4.87
C GLY A 132 -20.30 -1.67 -5.37
N HIS A 133 -20.30 -1.90 -6.68
CA HIS A 133 -20.40 -3.26 -7.23
C HIS A 133 -19.05 -4.00 -7.11
N GLY A 134 -18.94 -4.94 -6.17
CA GLY A 134 -17.85 -5.94 -6.20
C GLY A 134 -17.47 -6.60 -4.88
N LEU A 135 -17.76 -5.96 -3.74
CA LEU A 135 -17.53 -6.53 -2.41
C LEU A 135 -18.87 -6.70 -1.70
N SER A 136 -18.94 -7.66 -0.76
CA SER A 136 -20.12 -7.74 0.11
C SER A 136 -20.24 -6.44 0.92
N ARG A 137 -21.49 -6.05 1.23
CA ARG A 137 -21.78 -4.85 2.02
C ARG A 137 -20.99 -4.80 3.33
N ASP A 138 -20.78 -5.96 3.96
CA ASP A 138 -20.00 -6.06 5.19
C ASP A 138 -18.52 -5.74 4.99
N ILE A 139 -17.91 -6.22 3.90
CA ILE A 139 -16.50 -5.93 3.63
C ILE A 139 -16.31 -4.44 3.32
N ALA A 140 -17.21 -3.84 2.53
CA ALA A 140 -17.19 -2.40 2.25
C ALA A 140 -17.25 -1.60 3.56
N ARG A 141 -18.23 -1.89 4.42
CA ARG A 141 -18.39 -1.24 5.74
C ARG A 141 -17.18 -1.41 6.65
N ILE A 142 -16.55 -2.59 6.67
CA ILE A 142 -15.33 -2.83 7.45
C ILE A 142 -14.17 -1.99 6.89
N ASN A 143 -14.02 -1.93 5.57
CA ASN A 143 -12.97 -1.12 4.94
C ASN A 143 -13.16 0.38 5.23
N ASP A 144 -14.39 0.88 5.16
CA ASP A 144 -14.73 2.24 5.53
C ASP A 144 -14.38 2.53 6.98
N LYS A 145 -14.75 1.62 7.89
CA LYS A 145 -14.43 1.79 9.31
C LYS A 145 -12.92 1.81 9.57
N ILE A 146 -12.15 1.01 8.83
CA ILE A 146 -10.69 1.04 8.89
C ILE A 146 -10.19 2.43 8.47
N LYS A 147 -10.65 2.97 7.33
CA LYS A 147 -10.26 4.31 6.84
C LYS A 147 -10.57 5.39 7.89
N ASP A 148 -11.77 5.38 8.47
CA ASP A 148 -12.19 6.34 9.49
C ASP A 148 -11.23 6.32 10.69
N ILE A 149 -10.92 5.14 11.23
CA ILE A 149 -10.08 4.99 12.42
C ILE A 149 -8.66 5.48 12.14
N VAL A 150 -8.07 5.07 11.03
CA VAL A 150 -6.64 5.31 10.78
C VAL A 150 -6.35 6.74 10.34
N LEU A 151 -7.25 7.37 9.58
CA LEU A 151 -7.13 8.78 9.21
C LEU A 151 -7.35 9.67 10.43
N ALA A 152 -8.35 9.36 11.27
CA ALA A 152 -8.56 10.08 12.53
C ALA A 152 -7.36 9.97 13.47
N ALA A 153 -6.79 8.76 13.63
CA ALA A 153 -5.59 8.55 14.44
C ALA A 153 -4.35 9.30 13.92
N ALA A 154 -4.29 9.56 12.61
CA ALA A 154 -3.23 10.33 11.98
C ALA A 154 -3.50 11.85 11.93
N GLY A 155 -4.65 12.31 12.43
CA GLY A 155 -5.05 13.71 12.36
C GLY A 155 -5.35 14.21 10.94
N ILE A 156 -5.65 13.31 10.00
CA ILE A 156 -5.96 13.66 8.61
C ILE A 156 -7.49 13.73 8.45
N PRO A 157 -8.06 14.90 8.13
CA PRO A 157 -9.49 15.03 7.84
C PRO A 157 -9.95 14.11 6.71
N LEU A 158 -11.14 13.53 6.87
CA LEU A 158 -11.82 12.71 5.88
C LEU A 158 -13.15 13.37 5.49
N ILE A 159 -13.34 13.61 4.20
CA ILE A 159 -14.59 14.06 3.57
C ILE A 159 -15.21 12.87 2.84
N ARG A 160 -16.49 12.57 3.12
CA ARG A 160 -17.26 11.55 2.38
C ARG A 160 -18.30 12.23 1.50
N ILE A 161 -18.25 11.93 0.20
CA ILE A 161 -19.18 12.46 -0.79
C ILE A 161 -20.15 11.34 -1.18
N PRO A 162 -21.41 11.36 -0.69
CA PRO A 162 -22.41 10.39 -1.08
C PRO A 162 -22.77 10.53 -2.57
N ALA A 163 -22.84 9.39 -3.26
CA ALA A 163 -23.14 9.33 -4.69
C ALA A 163 -24.22 8.27 -5.02
N PRO A 164 -25.45 8.37 -4.48
CA PRO A 164 -26.49 7.35 -4.69
C PRO A 164 -26.98 7.26 -6.15
N ASP A 165 -27.00 8.38 -6.89
CA ASP A 165 -27.63 8.48 -8.21
C ASP A 165 -26.66 8.89 -9.34
N ASP A 166 -25.34 8.69 -9.15
CA ASP A 166 -24.29 9.11 -10.09
C ASP A 166 -24.39 10.59 -10.57
N ASN A 167 -25.02 11.45 -9.76
CA ASN A 167 -25.31 12.84 -10.14
C ASN A 167 -24.06 13.71 -10.04
N LEU A 168 -23.42 13.98 -11.19
CA LEU A 168 -22.21 14.78 -11.24
C LEU A 168 -22.38 16.21 -10.70
N GLY A 169 -23.57 16.81 -10.85
CA GLY A 169 -23.84 18.15 -10.32
C GLY A 169 -23.76 18.15 -8.79
N ALA A 170 -24.37 17.14 -8.17
CA ALA A 170 -24.32 16.94 -6.73
C ALA A 170 -22.89 16.68 -6.22
N ILE A 171 -22.10 15.83 -6.92
CA ILE A 171 -20.69 15.59 -6.57
C ILE A 171 -19.89 16.90 -6.56
N ARG A 172 -20.00 17.71 -7.60
CA ARG A 172 -19.28 19.00 -7.68
C ARG A 172 -19.70 19.93 -6.55
N ALA A 173 -21.00 20.06 -6.29
CA ALA A 173 -21.52 20.93 -5.24
C ALA A 173 -21.03 20.50 -3.84
N LEU A 174 -21.09 19.20 -3.54
CA LEU A 174 -20.66 18.65 -2.25
C LEU A 174 -19.14 18.79 -2.06
N VAL A 175 -18.34 18.48 -3.09
CA VAL A 175 -16.88 18.69 -3.03
C VAL A 175 -16.57 20.17 -2.83
N GLN A 176 -17.20 21.06 -3.60
CA GLN A 176 -17.02 22.51 -3.47
C GLN A 176 -17.32 22.98 -2.04
N GLN A 177 -18.46 22.60 -1.48
CA GLN A 177 -18.86 23.01 -0.13
C GLN A 177 -17.93 22.44 0.94
N GLN A 178 -17.73 21.12 0.95
CA GLN A 178 -17.04 20.43 2.04
C GLN A 178 -15.53 20.68 2.01
N LEU A 179 -14.90 20.62 0.83
CA LEU A 179 -13.46 20.86 0.71
C LEU A 179 -13.11 22.31 1.04
N THR A 180 -13.88 23.27 0.53
CA THR A 180 -13.66 24.69 0.87
C THR A 180 -13.79 24.94 2.37
N ALA A 181 -14.80 24.36 3.02
CA ALA A 181 -14.98 24.50 4.46
C ALA A 181 -13.82 23.85 5.25
N CYS A 182 -13.35 22.68 4.82
CA CYS A 182 -12.23 21.98 5.45
C CYS A 182 -10.92 22.79 5.32
N LEU A 183 -10.55 23.19 4.10
CA LEU A 183 -9.30 23.91 3.83
C LEU A 183 -9.25 25.32 4.44
N LYS A 184 -10.40 25.91 4.79
CA LYS A 184 -10.47 27.16 5.57
C LYS A 184 -10.11 26.98 7.04
N ARG A 185 -10.35 25.79 7.61
CA ARG A 185 -10.02 25.49 9.03
C ARG A 185 -8.56 25.09 9.22
N LEU A 186 -7.89 24.67 8.15
CA LEU A 186 -6.48 24.27 8.14
C LEU A 186 -5.54 25.44 7.80
N ALA A 187 -6.10 26.59 7.39
CA ALA A 187 -5.36 27.81 7.08
C ALA A 187 -5.19 28.67 8.32
#